data_AF-A0A9W8PEM5-F1
#
_entry.id   AF-A0A9W8PEM5-F1
#
_cell.length_a   1.000
_cell.length_b   1.000
_cell.length_c   1.000
_cell.angle_alpha   90.00
_cell.angle_beta   90.00
_cell.angle_gamma   90.00
#
_symmetry.space_group_name_H-M   'P 1'
#
loop_
_entity.id
_entity.type
_entity.pdbx_description
1 polymer ?
#
loop_
_entity_poly.entity_id
_entity_poly.type
_entity_poly.pdbx_seq_one_letter_code
_entity_poly.pdbx_strand_id
1 'polypeptide(L)'
;MFYVNTKRKLSYLISPGPDGTGDYSFKRIDIDSDDVEVSEKTQQVAAIAWEADGVKQIRVYYVNEGGRLNEVCHSSNLDGWYQGSLGKKGTTQYPIVEGSSISATVARRNDGGQMTTYSLRVFASGAGQENDYGVPSISVFTFGYNAKGQATGQWAPSPISNSITKW
;
A
#
# COMPACT_ATOMS: atom_id res chain seq x y z
N MET A 1 9.76 -4.73 9.55
CA MET A 1 10.13 -4.77 8.12
C MET A 1 9.13 -5.64 7.39
N PHE A 2 8.55 -5.19 6.27
CA PHE A 2 7.63 -5.99 5.44
C PHE A 2 8.37 -6.57 4.24
N TYR A 3 8.02 -7.80 3.87
CA TYR A 3 8.64 -8.51 2.75
C TYR A 3 7.75 -9.64 2.23
N VAL A 4 8.07 -10.14 1.04
CA VAL A 4 7.46 -11.35 0.48
C VAL A 4 8.41 -12.52 0.74
N ASN A 5 7.94 -13.58 1.40
CA ASN A 5 8.78 -14.73 1.68
C ASN A 5 8.90 -15.68 0.48
N THR A 6 9.74 -16.71 0.59
CA THR A 6 10.01 -17.68 -0.51
C THR A 6 8.78 -18.51 -0.93
N LYS A 7 7.72 -18.52 -0.12
CA LYS A 7 6.42 -19.14 -0.44
C LYS A 7 5.39 -18.13 -0.95
N ARG A 8 5.85 -16.93 -1.35
CA ARG A 8 5.03 -15.84 -1.87
C ARG A 8 3.96 -15.32 -0.89
N LYS A 9 4.19 -15.50 0.42
CA LYS A 9 3.30 -14.96 1.44
C LYS A 9 3.81 -13.63 1.96
N LEU A 10 2.90 -12.66 2.07
CA LEU A 10 3.21 -11.37 2.67
C LEU A 10 3.55 -11.56 4.15
N SER A 11 4.72 -11.09 4.55
CA SER A 11 5.32 -11.37 5.86
C SER A 11 5.95 -10.12 6.44
N TYR A 12 6.21 -10.15 7.74
CA TYR A 12 6.94 -9.08 8.41
C TYR A 12 7.81 -9.60 9.55
N LEU A 13 8.88 -8.85 9.79
CA LEU A 13 9.76 -9.00 10.93
C LEU A 13 9.45 -7.91 11.96
N ILE A 14 9.26 -8.32 13.20
CA ILE A 14 9.02 -7.44 14.36
C ILE A 14 10.35 -7.25 15.08
N SER A 15 10.70 -5.99 15.28
CA SER A 15 11.90 -5.62 16.03
C SER A 15 11.81 -6.11 17.48
N PRO A 16 12.89 -6.64 18.08
CA PRO A 16 12.91 -7.03 19.49
C PRO A 16 12.77 -5.84 20.45
N GLY A 17 13.01 -4.63 19.97
CA GLY A 17 12.96 -3.40 20.76
C GLY A 17 13.07 -2.13 19.91
N PRO A 18 13.05 -0.95 20.54
CA PRO A 18 13.13 0.34 19.86
C PRO A 18 14.50 0.63 19.24
N ASP A 19 15.56 -0.01 19.72
CA ASP A 19 16.93 0.13 19.25
C ASP A 19 17.28 -0.80 18.07
N GLY A 20 16.41 -1.77 17.76
CA GLY A 20 16.61 -2.73 16.67
C GLY A 20 17.72 -3.73 16.92
N THR A 21 18.19 -3.90 18.16
CA THR A 21 19.30 -4.80 18.48
C THR A 21 18.79 -6.18 18.91
N GLY A 22 19.26 -7.24 18.23
CA GLY A 22 18.89 -8.63 18.50
C GLY A 22 18.04 -9.26 17.40
N ASP A 23 17.54 -10.47 17.66
CA ASP A 23 16.80 -11.25 16.67
C ASP A 23 15.37 -10.73 16.50
N TYR A 24 15.00 -10.50 15.25
CA TYR A 24 13.64 -10.11 14.91
C TYR A 24 12.73 -11.34 14.89
N SER A 25 11.50 -11.19 15.39
CA SER A 25 10.51 -12.26 15.32
C SER A 25 9.72 -12.22 14.02
N PHE A 26 9.45 -13.39 13.46
CA PHE A 26 8.74 -13.58 12.21
C PHE A 26 7.22 -13.64 12.41
N LYS A 27 6.46 -12.98 11.53
CA LYS A 27 5.02 -13.19 11.36
C LYS A 27 4.61 -13.16 9.89
N ARG A 28 3.55 -13.89 9.55
CA ARG A 28 2.81 -13.72 8.29
C ARG A 28 1.70 -12.70 8.49
N ILE A 29 1.29 -12.07 7.40
CA ILE A 29 0.04 -11.33 7.35
C ILE A 29 -1.04 -12.28 6.85
N ASP A 30 -2.05 -12.48 7.67
CA ASP A 30 -3.26 -13.21 7.36
C ASP A 30 -4.48 -12.31 7.55
N ILE A 31 -5.55 -12.56 6.79
CA ILE A 31 -6.86 -11.94 6.98
C ILE A 31 -7.83 -13.09 7.23
N ASP A 32 -8.54 -13.04 8.35
CA ASP A 32 -9.47 -14.11 8.75
C ASP A 32 -8.82 -15.51 8.75
N SER A 33 -7.54 -15.60 9.17
CA SER A 33 -6.69 -16.82 9.16
C SER A 33 -6.18 -17.28 7.79
N ASP A 34 -6.48 -16.57 6.71
CA ASP A 34 -5.96 -16.86 5.38
C ASP A 34 -4.69 -16.03 5.09
N ASP A 35 -3.55 -16.72 4.91
CA ASP A 35 -2.27 -16.11 4.53
C ASP A 35 -2.40 -15.30 3.22
N VAL A 36 -1.98 -14.04 3.24
CA VAL A 36 -2.03 -13.17 2.06
C VAL A 36 -1.00 -13.59 1.01
N GLU A 37 -1.48 -13.97 -0.18
CA GLU A 37 -0.67 -14.37 -1.33
C GLU A 37 -0.29 -13.20 -2.23
N VAL A 38 0.97 -13.21 -2.67
CA VAL A 38 1.55 -12.22 -3.56
C VAL A 38 1.91 -12.85 -4.89
N SER A 39 1.66 -12.10 -5.96
CA SER A 39 1.89 -12.48 -7.36
C SER A 39 3.22 -13.20 -7.58
N GLU A 40 3.18 -14.27 -8.36
CA GLU A 40 4.38 -14.91 -8.92
C GLU A 40 5.25 -13.96 -9.74
N LYS A 41 4.61 -12.99 -10.41
CA LYS A 41 5.25 -12.13 -11.41
C LYS A 41 5.71 -10.79 -10.85
N THR A 42 5.13 -10.35 -9.74
CA THR A 42 5.48 -9.09 -9.09
C THR A 42 5.44 -9.22 -7.57
N GLN A 43 6.59 -9.49 -6.95
CA GLN A 43 6.73 -9.67 -5.49
C GLN A 43 7.16 -8.39 -4.75
N GLN A 44 6.85 -7.23 -5.33
CA GLN A 44 7.17 -5.95 -4.72
C GLN A 44 6.18 -5.60 -3.60
N VAL A 45 6.69 -4.97 -2.55
CA VAL A 45 5.91 -4.51 -1.41
C VAL A 45 6.30 -3.08 -1.05
N ALA A 46 5.31 -2.26 -0.72
CA ALA A 46 5.52 -0.95 -0.13
C ALA A 46 4.69 -0.84 1.14
N ALA A 47 5.17 -0.13 2.14
CA ALA A 47 4.42 0.06 3.37
C ALA A 47 4.53 1.49 3.88
N ILE A 48 3.49 1.94 4.54
CA ILE A 48 3.44 3.23 5.21
C ILE A 48 2.89 3.04 6.62
N ALA A 49 3.34 3.90 7.53
CA ALA A 49 2.82 3.96 8.88
C ALA A 49 2.63 5.42 9.31
N TRP A 50 1.56 5.68 10.05
CA TRP A 50 1.30 6.99 10.65
C TRP A 50 0.46 6.81 11.93
N GLU A 51 0.31 7.88 12.69
CA GLU A 51 -0.58 7.91 13.85
C GLU A 51 -1.65 8.97 13.62
N ALA A 52 -2.93 8.60 13.76
CA ALA A 52 -4.07 9.50 13.67
C ALA A 52 -4.99 9.25 14.88
N ASP A 53 -5.32 10.30 15.62
CA ASP A 53 -6.15 10.23 16.83
C ASP A 53 -5.64 9.23 17.88
N GLY A 54 -4.32 9.15 18.07
CA GLY A 54 -3.68 8.19 18.97
C GLY A 54 -3.71 6.73 18.49
N VAL A 55 -4.29 6.46 17.31
CA VAL A 55 -4.32 5.13 16.70
C VAL A 55 -3.17 5.00 15.71
N LYS A 56 -2.30 4.01 15.93
CA LYS A 56 -1.22 3.67 15.01
C LYS A 56 -1.79 2.91 13.83
N GLN A 57 -1.45 3.36 12.64
CA GLN A 57 -1.95 2.86 11.37
C GLN A 57 -0.79 2.30 10.56
N ILE A 58 -1.00 1.13 9.96
CA ILE A 58 -0.07 0.55 8.99
C ILE A 58 -0.88 0.14 7.76
N ARG A 59 -0.35 0.44 6.57
CA ARG A 59 -0.86 -0.07 5.29
C ARG A 59 0.29 -0.71 4.55
N VAL A 60 0.03 -1.88 3.97
CA VAL A 60 1.00 -2.62 3.17
C VAL A 60 0.37 -2.87 1.80
N TYR A 61 1.05 -2.40 0.77
CA TYR A 61 0.66 -2.48 -0.62
C TYR A 61 1.43 -3.58 -1.32
N TYR A 62 0.71 -4.41 -2.06
CA TYR A 62 1.25 -5.59 -2.73
C TYR A 62 0.45 -5.89 -3.99
N VAL A 63 0.88 -6.91 -4.72
CA VAL A 63 0.24 -7.39 -5.95
C VAL A 63 -0.33 -8.75 -5.67
N ASN A 64 -1.63 -8.94 -5.84
CA ASN A 64 -2.22 -10.26 -5.67
C ASN A 64 -1.90 -11.18 -6.86
N GLU A 65 -2.26 -12.47 -6.76
CA GLU A 65 -2.08 -13.46 -7.83
C GLU A 65 -2.67 -13.03 -9.17
N GLY A 66 -3.74 -12.22 -9.15
CA GLY A 66 -4.37 -11.66 -10.35
C GLY A 66 -3.63 -10.50 -11.00
N GLY A 67 -2.42 -10.15 -10.52
CA GLY A 67 -1.61 -9.05 -11.08
C GLY A 67 -2.14 -7.66 -10.75
N ARG A 68 -2.89 -7.50 -9.65
CA ARG A 68 -3.57 -6.25 -9.28
C ARG A 68 -3.02 -5.68 -7.98
N LEU A 69 -2.94 -4.35 -7.92
CA LEU A 69 -2.57 -3.63 -6.72
C LEU A 69 -3.64 -3.81 -5.63
N ASN A 70 -3.21 -4.23 -4.45
CA ASN A 70 -4.02 -4.46 -3.27
C ASN A 70 -3.39 -3.82 -2.04
N GLU A 71 -4.19 -3.63 -0.99
CA GLU A 71 -3.69 -3.23 0.32
C GLU A 71 -4.19 -4.14 1.45
N VAL A 72 -3.35 -4.35 2.46
CA VAL A 72 -3.76 -4.87 3.77
C VAL A 72 -3.46 -3.84 4.84
N CYS A 73 -4.33 -3.79 5.84
CA CYS A 73 -4.34 -2.75 6.86
C CYS A 73 -4.20 -3.34 8.25
N HIS A 74 -3.54 -2.59 9.12
CA HIS A 74 -3.56 -2.82 10.56
C HIS A 74 -3.79 -1.49 11.27
N SER A 75 -4.66 -1.50 12.27
CA SER A 75 -4.93 -0.37 13.16
C SER A 75 -4.74 -0.84 14.60
N SER A 76 -4.02 -0.09 15.43
CA SER A 76 -3.74 -0.53 16.81
C SER A 76 -4.97 -0.66 17.73
N ASN A 77 -6.13 -0.18 17.29
CA ASN A 77 -7.41 -0.30 17.98
C ASN A 77 -8.30 -1.43 17.44
N LEU A 78 -7.81 -2.19 16.45
CA LEU A 78 -8.49 -3.36 15.88
C LEU A 78 -7.63 -4.59 16.14
N ASP A 79 -8.30 -5.75 16.20
CA ASP A 79 -7.60 -7.02 16.27
C ASP A 79 -7.22 -7.49 14.86
N GLY A 80 -5.99 -7.96 14.71
CA GLY A 80 -5.48 -8.53 13.46
C GLY A 80 -5.34 -7.56 12.28
N TRP A 81 -5.02 -8.16 11.13
CA TRP A 81 -4.95 -7.48 9.84
C TRP A 81 -6.29 -7.60 9.11
N TYR A 82 -6.60 -6.62 8.26
CA TYR A 82 -7.83 -6.61 7.49
C TYR A 82 -7.61 -6.09 6.06
N GLN A 83 -8.46 -6.53 5.14
CA GLN A 83 -8.44 -6.06 3.76
C GLN A 83 -8.83 -4.57 3.70
N GLY A 84 -7.96 -3.73 3.12
CA GLY A 84 -8.31 -2.34 2.86
C GLY A 84 -9.15 -2.16 1.60
N SER A 85 -9.49 -0.92 1.27
CA SER A 85 -10.35 -0.57 0.13
C SER A 85 -9.63 -0.70 -1.22
N LEU A 86 -8.29 -0.58 -1.26
CA LEU A 86 -7.52 -0.79 -2.49
C LEU A 86 -7.50 -2.27 -2.86
N GLY A 87 -8.06 -2.60 -4.03
CA GLY A 87 -8.10 -3.97 -4.55
C GLY A 87 -9.20 -4.85 -3.95
N LYS A 88 -10.03 -4.32 -3.04
CA LYS A 88 -11.15 -5.06 -2.45
C LYS A 88 -12.12 -5.56 -3.52
N LYS A 89 -12.67 -6.75 -3.35
CA LYS A 89 -13.72 -7.27 -4.24
C LYS A 89 -14.90 -6.29 -4.30
N GLY A 90 -15.33 -5.95 -5.52
CA GLY A 90 -16.42 -4.99 -5.75
C GLY A 90 -15.97 -3.53 -5.87
N THR A 91 -14.68 -3.22 -5.71
CA THR A 91 -14.12 -1.90 -6.04
C THR A 91 -13.40 -1.93 -7.37
N THR A 92 -13.04 -0.75 -7.88
CA THR A 92 -12.12 -0.60 -9.01
C THR A 92 -10.85 -1.42 -8.76
N GLN A 93 -10.44 -2.13 -9.79
CA GLN A 93 -9.28 -3.02 -9.79
C GLN A 93 -8.18 -2.34 -10.61
N TYR A 94 -6.94 -2.44 -10.15
CA TYR A 94 -5.81 -1.76 -10.79
C TYR A 94 -4.75 -2.79 -11.20
N PRO A 95 -4.83 -3.33 -12.43
CA PRO A 95 -3.78 -4.16 -13.00
C PRO A 95 -2.48 -3.38 -13.07
N ILE A 96 -1.36 -4.04 -12.75
CA ILE A 96 -0.03 -3.41 -12.83
C ILE A 96 0.92 -4.20 -13.72
N VAL A 97 1.94 -3.51 -14.25
CA VAL A 97 2.95 -4.13 -15.11
C VAL A 97 3.73 -5.19 -14.32
N GLU A 98 3.91 -6.36 -14.94
CA GLU A 98 4.67 -7.48 -14.38
C GLU A 98 6.10 -7.06 -14.05
N GLY A 99 6.62 -7.44 -12.88
CA GLY A 99 7.96 -7.08 -12.41
C GLY A 99 8.16 -5.60 -12.02
N SER A 100 7.15 -4.74 -12.18
CA SER A 100 7.27 -3.31 -11.84
C SER A 100 7.35 -3.05 -10.33
N SER A 101 7.93 -1.91 -9.96
CA SER A 101 8.04 -1.48 -8.56
C SER A 101 6.75 -0.84 -8.04
N ILE A 102 6.54 -0.95 -6.74
CA ILE A 102 5.53 -0.17 -5.99
C ILE A 102 6.28 0.73 -5.02
N SER A 103 5.84 1.99 -4.91
CA SER A 103 6.28 2.89 -3.85
C SER A 103 5.08 3.48 -3.13
N ALA A 104 5.26 3.86 -1.87
CA ALA A 104 4.20 4.47 -1.09
C ALA A 104 4.74 5.55 -0.15
N THR A 105 3.95 6.59 0.07
CA THR A 105 4.26 7.68 0.99
C THR A 105 3.01 8.11 1.75
N VAL A 106 3.22 8.67 2.94
CA VAL A 106 2.18 9.35 3.70
C VAL A 106 2.65 10.75 4.03
N ALA A 107 1.84 11.75 3.69
CA ALA A 107 2.12 13.15 3.99
C ALA A 107 1.09 13.68 4.99
N ARG A 108 1.57 14.21 6.12
CA ARG A 108 0.76 14.97 7.06
C ARG A 108 0.58 16.39 6.52
N ARG A 109 -0.66 16.88 6.49
CA ARG A 109 -1.00 18.27 6.13
C ARG A 109 -1.69 18.94 7.30
N ASN A 110 -1.33 20.19 7.55
CA ASN A 110 -1.98 21.04 8.52
C ASN A 110 -2.74 22.13 7.75
N ASP A 111 -4.07 22.09 7.74
CA ASP A 111 -4.88 23.05 7.00
C ASP A 111 -5.07 24.35 7.80
N GLY A 112 -3.97 25.07 8.02
CA GLY A 112 -4.00 26.47 8.47
C GLY A 112 -4.56 26.77 9.86
N GLY A 113 -4.88 25.76 10.69
CA GLY A 113 -5.12 26.02 12.12
C GLY A 113 -5.97 25.04 12.92
N GLN A 114 -6.70 24.07 12.34
CA GLN A 114 -7.60 23.25 13.17
C GLN A 114 -7.68 21.75 12.87
N MET A 115 -7.23 21.27 11.70
CA MET A 115 -7.36 19.86 11.38
C MET A 115 -6.11 19.31 10.69
N THR A 116 -5.50 18.31 11.31
CA THR A 116 -4.45 17.51 10.68
C THR A 116 -5.11 16.54 9.71
N THR A 117 -4.66 16.48 8.46
CA THR A 117 -5.06 15.45 7.49
C THR A 117 -3.84 14.65 7.05
N TYR A 118 -4.09 13.43 6.57
CA TYR A 118 -3.07 12.54 6.05
C TYR A 118 -3.41 12.20 4.59
N SER A 119 -2.45 12.42 3.70
CA SER A 119 -2.54 12.05 2.29
C SER A 119 -1.65 10.85 2.06
N LEU A 120 -2.27 9.70 1.84
CA LEU A 120 -1.61 8.47 1.44
C LEU A 120 -1.48 8.46 -0.07
N ARG A 121 -0.32 8.06 -0.56
CA ARG A 121 -0.03 7.94 -1.98
C ARG A 121 0.65 6.61 -2.26
N VAL A 122 0.17 5.91 -3.27
CA VAL A 122 0.80 4.71 -3.82
C VAL A 122 1.15 5.00 -5.27
N PHE A 123 2.31 4.55 -5.71
CA PHE A 123 2.80 4.74 -7.06
C PHE A 123 3.05 3.37 -7.68
N ALA A 124 2.45 3.12 -8.86
CA ALA A 124 2.65 1.88 -9.60
C ALA A 124 2.47 2.12 -11.11
N SER A 125 3.08 1.26 -11.92
CA SER A 125 2.91 1.25 -13.37
C SER A 125 1.68 0.43 -13.75
N GLY A 126 0.71 1.04 -14.42
CA GLY A 126 -0.55 0.39 -14.80
C GLY A 126 -0.38 -0.54 -16.01
N ALA A 127 -0.82 -1.80 -15.89
CA ALA A 127 -0.80 -2.72 -17.03
C ALA A 127 -1.88 -2.36 -18.05
N GLY A 128 -1.51 -2.36 -19.34
CA GLY A 128 -2.41 -1.98 -20.43
C GLY A 128 -2.80 -0.50 -20.43
N GLN A 129 -2.06 0.34 -19.70
CA GLN A 129 -2.19 1.79 -19.70
C GLN A 129 -0.87 2.35 -20.23
N GLU A 130 -0.85 2.77 -21.48
CA GLU A 130 0.28 3.47 -22.08
C GLU A 130 -0.08 4.94 -22.24
N ASN A 131 0.93 5.81 -22.19
CA ASN A 131 0.75 7.18 -22.63
C ASN A 131 0.80 7.27 -24.17
N ASP A 132 0.62 8.46 -24.72
CA ASP A 132 0.61 8.71 -26.17
C ASP A 132 1.92 8.33 -26.90
N TYR A 133 2.98 7.98 -26.15
CA TYR A 133 4.29 7.56 -26.65
C TYR A 133 4.53 6.04 -26.52
N GLY A 134 3.53 5.25 -26.13
CA GLY A 134 3.66 3.81 -25.93
C GLY A 134 4.45 3.43 -24.67
N VAL A 135 4.61 4.37 -23.73
CA VAL A 135 5.33 4.15 -22.49
C VAL A 135 4.34 3.77 -21.39
N PRO A 136 4.58 2.69 -20.61
CA PRO A 136 3.71 2.32 -19.51
C PRO A 136 3.46 3.47 -18.53
N SER A 137 2.19 3.74 -18.26
CA SER A 137 1.77 4.88 -17.45
C SER A 137 1.98 4.59 -15.97
N ILE A 138 2.75 5.44 -15.30
CA ILE A 138 2.85 5.47 -13.83
C ILE A 138 1.68 6.30 -13.32
N SER A 139 0.90 5.71 -12.41
CA SER A 139 -0.18 6.39 -11.72
C SER A 139 0.15 6.60 -10.25
N VAL A 140 -0.28 7.74 -9.72
CA VAL A 140 -0.43 7.92 -8.27
C VAL A 140 -1.85 7.59 -7.86
N PHE A 141 -2.00 6.70 -6.90
CA PHE A 141 -3.27 6.41 -6.23
C PHE A 141 -3.28 7.21 -4.94
N THR A 142 -4.29 8.08 -4.77
CA THR A 142 -4.39 8.94 -3.57
C THR A 142 -5.55 8.51 -2.69
N PHE A 143 -5.33 8.52 -1.37
CA PHE A 143 -6.35 8.29 -0.36
C PHE A 143 -6.18 9.28 0.81
N GLY A 144 -7.30 9.83 1.30
CA GLY A 144 -7.28 10.82 2.37
C GLY A 144 -7.78 10.26 3.70
N TYR A 145 -7.14 10.70 4.79
CA TYR A 145 -7.56 10.46 6.16
C TYR A 145 -7.66 11.78 6.91
N ASN A 146 -8.70 11.93 7.73
CA ASN A 146 -8.86 13.09 8.59
C ASN A 146 -8.15 12.88 9.95
N ALA A 147 -8.14 13.92 10.79
CA ALA A 147 -7.50 13.89 12.10
C ALA A 147 -8.02 12.78 13.02
N LYS A 148 -9.28 12.36 12.83
CA LYS A 148 -9.97 11.30 13.58
C LYS A 148 -9.69 9.90 13.04
N GLY A 149 -8.74 9.75 12.11
CA GLY A 149 -8.45 8.47 11.47
C GLY A 149 -9.55 7.95 10.54
N GLN A 150 -10.46 8.81 10.08
CA GLN A 150 -11.53 8.42 9.17
C GLN A 150 -11.12 8.69 7.72
N ALA A 151 -11.44 7.74 6.84
CA ALA A 151 -11.29 7.90 5.40
C ALA A 151 -12.12 9.09 4.89
N THR A 152 -11.54 9.90 4.01
CA THR A 152 -12.22 11.07 3.41
C THR A 152 -12.58 10.86 1.95
N GLY A 153 -12.39 9.65 1.40
CA GLY A 153 -12.64 9.36 0.00
C GLY A 153 -12.38 7.90 -0.38
N GLN A 154 -12.30 7.65 -1.67
CA GLN A 154 -11.92 6.37 -2.27
C GLN A 154 -10.57 6.50 -2.97
N TRP A 155 -9.91 5.38 -3.22
CA TRP A 155 -8.69 5.37 -4.03
C TRP A 155 -9.00 5.87 -5.44
N ALA A 156 -8.25 6.87 -5.89
CA ALA A 156 -8.37 7.42 -7.23
C ALA A 156 -7.00 7.46 -7.91
N PRO A 157 -6.84 6.83 -9.10
CA PRO A 157 -5.62 6.93 -9.88
C PRO A 157 -5.53 8.29 -10.59
N SER A 158 -4.33 8.82 -10.69
CA SER A 158 -3.99 9.93 -11.57
C SER A 158 -2.68 9.60 -12.29
N PRO A 159 -2.67 9.52 -13.63
CA PRO A 159 -1.44 9.35 -14.40
C PRO A 159 -0.47 10.50 -14.16
N ILE A 160 0.79 10.20 -13.87
CA ILE A 160 1.85 11.18 -13.62
C ILE A 160 3.01 11.12 -14.63
N SER A 161 2.96 10.18 -15.57
CA SER A 161 4.00 9.99 -16.61
C SER A 161 3.53 10.33 -18.02
N ASN A 162 2.46 11.11 -18.18
CA ASN A 162 1.90 11.43 -19.50
C ASN A 162 2.90 12.13 -20.44
N SER A 163 3.85 12.89 -19.87
CA SER A 163 4.87 13.61 -20.64
C SER A 163 6.19 12.83 -20.82
N ILE A 164 6.30 11.61 -20.29
CA ILE A 164 7.52 10.79 -20.39
C ILE A 164 7.55 10.06 -21.72
N THR A 165 8.57 10.29 -22.53
CA THR A 165 8.65 9.76 -23.90
C THR A 165 9.52 8.50 -24.03
N LYS A 166 10.33 8.18 -23.00
CA LYS A 166 11.18 6.98 -22.91
C LYS A 166 11.63 6.73 -21.46
N TRP A 167 11.98 5.48 -21.15
CA TRP A 167 12.64 5.08 -19.89
C TRP A 167 14.15 4.90 -20.09
#